data_AF-A0A971AU13-F1
#
_entry.id   AF-A0A971AU13-F1
#
_cell.length_a   1.000
_cell.length_b   1.000
_cell.length_c   1.000
_cell.angle_alpha   90.00
_cell.angle_beta   90.00
_cell.angle_gamma   90.00
#
_symmetry.space_group_name_H-M   'P 1'
#
loop_
_entity.id
_entity.type
_entity.pdbx_description
1 polymer ?
#
loop_
_entity_poly.entity_id
_entity_poly.type
_entity_poly.pdbx_seq_one_letter_code
_entity_poly.pdbx_strand_id
1 'polypeptide(L)'
;PMLIQWPDRFYHTSEDTLDKVSPAMLAKVGIGTSAYAYFLAHAGAPQAQWLAQEMLTRYQGVIARRVQDVITAAMSAAQGEELAQSVAELAKKAAYWADREREALSTLRRLDPAADGWLGKAQTVAAQALQAEVTRAEDAIAERARALGLDKLPAVPASPPDAWEEQAARIVPTRKFPGPIPVAEYLHRLPFERREEIRAWQERHKVGREMSLLALYWADGKRNLLEIAHLVAMESGRRDTEFLVGYFRLLRELDLLSF
;
A
#
# COMPACT_ATOMS: atom_id res chain seq x y z
N PRO A 1 4.43 -3.03 -16.10
CA PRO A 1 3.75 -4.31 -16.47
C PRO A 1 4.81 -5.29 -16.95
N MET A 2 4.78 -6.54 -16.50
CA MET A 2 5.69 -7.56 -17.04
C MET A 2 5.15 -8.03 -18.40
N LEU A 3 5.83 -7.67 -19.49
CA LEU A 3 5.56 -8.18 -20.83
C LEU A 3 6.29 -9.53 -21.01
N ILE A 4 5.95 -10.49 -20.15
CA ILE A 4 6.51 -11.84 -20.16
C ILE A 4 5.40 -12.85 -20.42
N GLN A 5 5.77 -14.05 -20.82
CA GLN A 5 4.85 -15.18 -20.85
C GLN A 5 4.84 -15.83 -19.46
N TRP A 6 3.66 -15.86 -18.81
CA TRP A 6 3.48 -16.62 -17.58
C TRP A 6 2.18 -17.43 -17.64
N PRO A 7 2.19 -18.73 -17.31
CA PRO A 7 3.37 -19.53 -16.97
C PRO A 7 4.27 -19.80 -18.18
N ASP A 8 5.59 -19.81 -17.97
CA ASP A 8 6.59 -20.27 -18.94
C ASP A 8 7.01 -21.70 -18.55
N ARG A 9 6.99 -22.62 -19.53
CA ARG A 9 7.31 -24.04 -19.33
C ARG A 9 8.79 -24.28 -19.04
N PHE A 10 9.68 -23.45 -19.58
CA PHE A 10 11.13 -23.68 -19.55
C PHE A 10 11.84 -22.83 -18.48
N TYR A 11 11.14 -21.87 -17.87
CA TYR A 11 11.66 -21.03 -16.79
C TYR A 11 12.29 -21.86 -15.65
N HIS A 12 13.51 -21.48 -15.26
CA HIS A 12 14.32 -22.16 -14.23
C HIS A 12 14.64 -23.64 -14.53
N THR A 13 14.70 -24.01 -15.81
CA THR A 13 15.14 -25.34 -16.24
C THR A 13 16.35 -25.25 -17.15
N SER A 14 17.04 -26.37 -17.36
CA SER A 14 18.13 -26.46 -18.34
C SER A 14 17.67 -26.34 -19.79
N GLU A 15 16.35 -26.33 -20.04
CA GLU A 15 15.76 -26.11 -21.38
C GLU A 15 15.48 -24.62 -21.66
N ASP A 16 15.83 -23.69 -20.76
CA ASP A 16 15.76 -22.24 -20.99
C ASP A 16 16.87 -21.78 -21.96
N THR A 17 16.67 -22.12 -23.23
CA THR A 17 17.63 -21.92 -24.31
C THR A 17 17.06 -21.00 -25.41
N LEU A 18 17.95 -20.38 -26.21
CA LEU A 18 17.56 -19.38 -27.21
C LEU A 18 16.54 -19.87 -28.24
N ASP A 19 16.47 -21.17 -28.54
CA ASP A 19 15.47 -21.75 -29.44
C ASP A 19 14.04 -21.71 -28.87
N LYS A 20 13.88 -21.45 -27.56
CA LYS A 20 12.57 -21.21 -26.93
C LYS A 20 12.12 -19.76 -27.00
N VAL A 21 13.00 -18.86 -27.41
CA VAL A 21 12.71 -17.43 -27.48
C VAL A 21 12.05 -17.08 -28.81
N SER A 22 10.79 -16.64 -28.75
CA SER A 22 10.06 -16.21 -29.95
C SER A 22 10.55 -14.84 -30.45
N PRO A 23 11.04 -14.72 -31.71
CA PRO A 23 11.42 -13.44 -32.28
C PRO A 23 10.27 -12.42 -32.33
N ALA A 24 9.04 -12.90 -32.54
CA ALA A 24 7.85 -12.06 -32.56
C ALA A 24 7.53 -11.48 -31.17
N MET A 25 7.73 -12.25 -30.10
CA MET A 25 7.58 -11.74 -28.73
C MET A 25 8.70 -10.77 -28.38
N LEU A 26 9.95 -11.06 -28.76
CA LEU A 26 11.06 -10.13 -28.59
C LEU A 26 10.78 -8.79 -29.28
N ALA A 27 10.25 -8.80 -30.51
CA ALA A 27 9.87 -7.58 -31.21
C ALA A 27 8.81 -6.77 -30.43
N LYS A 28 7.77 -7.41 -29.91
CA LYS A 28 6.73 -6.75 -29.10
C LYS A 28 7.31 -6.14 -27.82
N VAL A 29 8.14 -6.90 -27.09
CA VAL A 29 8.80 -6.42 -25.87
C VAL A 29 9.75 -5.27 -26.19
N GLY A 30 10.52 -5.37 -27.27
CA GLY A 30 11.44 -4.34 -27.72
C GLY A 30 10.72 -3.04 -28.10
N ILE A 31 9.64 -3.12 -28.88
CA ILE A 31 8.80 -1.97 -29.26
C ILE A 31 8.19 -1.33 -28.01
N GLY A 32 7.56 -2.13 -27.13
CA GLY A 32 6.94 -1.62 -25.92
C GLY A 32 7.94 -0.95 -24.98
N THR A 33 9.10 -1.56 -24.76
CA THR A 33 10.18 -1.01 -23.92
C THR A 33 10.74 0.27 -24.52
N SER A 34 10.99 0.29 -25.83
CA SER A 34 11.54 1.46 -26.52
C SER A 34 10.55 2.63 -26.53
N ALA A 35 9.27 2.37 -26.78
CA ALA A 35 8.23 3.39 -26.72
C ALA A 35 8.09 3.99 -25.32
N TYR A 36 8.15 3.15 -24.27
CA TYR A 36 8.12 3.61 -22.89
C TYR A 36 9.35 4.45 -22.53
N ALA A 37 10.55 3.99 -22.89
CA ALA A 37 11.79 4.74 -22.67
C ALA A 37 11.80 6.08 -23.42
N TYR A 38 11.35 6.08 -24.68
CA TYR A 38 11.21 7.29 -25.48
C TYR A 38 10.23 8.28 -24.85
N PHE A 39 9.06 7.80 -24.40
CA PHE A 39 8.10 8.63 -23.69
C PHE A 39 8.72 9.26 -22.44
N LEU A 40 9.39 8.47 -21.57
CA LEU A 40 10.01 9.02 -20.36
C LEU A 40 11.13 10.02 -20.66
N ALA A 41 11.90 9.80 -21.72
CA ALA A 41 12.99 10.70 -22.12
C ALA A 41 12.49 12.01 -22.75
N HIS A 42 11.30 12.00 -23.35
CA HIS A 42 10.76 13.14 -24.10
C HIS A 42 9.55 13.82 -23.45
N ALA A 43 8.93 13.19 -22.45
CA ALA A 43 7.76 13.74 -21.78
C ALA A 43 8.11 15.07 -21.10
N GLY A 44 7.30 16.09 -21.39
CA GLY A 44 7.32 17.38 -20.72
C GLY A 44 5.94 17.76 -20.19
N ALA A 45 5.70 19.06 -20.03
CA ALA A 45 4.44 19.58 -19.49
C ALA A 45 3.17 19.02 -20.15
N PRO A 46 3.05 18.93 -21.49
CA PRO A 46 1.83 18.38 -22.12
C PRO A 46 1.57 16.91 -21.73
N GLN A 47 2.61 16.07 -21.72
CA GLN A 47 2.50 14.66 -21.36
C GLN A 47 2.22 14.48 -19.87
N ALA A 48 2.83 15.30 -19.01
CA ALA A 48 2.58 15.29 -17.58
C ALA A 48 1.13 15.68 -17.25
N GLN A 49 0.59 16.70 -17.91
CA GLN A 49 -0.81 17.12 -17.76
C GLN A 49 -1.78 16.06 -18.25
N TRP A 50 -1.52 15.46 -19.42
CA TRP A 50 -2.33 14.34 -19.91
C TRP A 50 -2.31 13.16 -18.93
N LEU A 51 -1.12 12.77 -18.45
CA LEU A 51 -0.98 11.68 -17.49
C LEU A 51 -1.70 11.97 -16.16
N ALA A 52 -1.72 13.24 -15.73
CA ALA A 52 -2.51 13.65 -14.56
C ALA A 52 -4.02 13.37 -14.76
N GLN A 53 -4.57 13.63 -15.96
CA GLN A 53 -5.97 13.34 -16.25
C GLN A 53 -6.25 11.83 -16.24
N GLU A 54 -5.34 11.02 -16.78
CA GLU A 54 -5.44 9.55 -16.71
C GLU A 54 -5.41 9.04 -15.26
N MET A 55 -4.50 9.59 -14.44
CA MET A 55 -4.40 9.27 -13.01
C MET A 55 -5.68 9.64 -12.27
N LEU A 56 -6.20 10.84 -12.47
CA LEU A 56 -7.45 11.31 -11.85
C LEU A 56 -8.65 10.44 -12.25
N THR A 57 -8.79 10.12 -13.54
CA THR A 57 -9.88 9.28 -14.04
C THR A 57 -9.82 7.87 -13.44
N ARG A 58 -8.61 7.29 -13.38
CA ARG A 58 -8.40 5.99 -12.74
C ARG A 58 -8.71 6.05 -11.24
N TYR A 59 -8.24 7.08 -10.56
CA TYR A 59 -8.46 7.29 -9.12
C TYR A 59 -9.94 7.37 -8.81
N GLN A 60 -10.71 8.19 -9.55
CA GLN A 60 -12.16 8.28 -9.43
C GLN A 60 -12.86 6.91 -9.55
N GLY A 61 -12.48 6.11 -10.56
CA GLY A 61 -13.04 4.76 -10.69
C GLY A 61 -12.66 3.81 -9.56
N VAL A 62 -11.46 3.95 -8.98
CA VAL A 62 -10.99 3.13 -7.86
C VAL A 62 -11.69 3.52 -6.56
N ILE A 63 -11.79 4.82 -6.23
CA ILE A 63 -12.44 5.28 -5.01
C ILE A 63 -13.94 4.98 -5.02
N ALA A 64 -14.63 5.19 -6.15
CA ALA A 64 -16.06 4.89 -6.26
C ALA A 64 -16.36 3.42 -5.95
N ARG A 65 -15.53 2.49 -6.46
CA ARG A 65 -15.65 1.05 -6.14
C ARG A 65 -15.36 0.77 -4.67
N ARG A 66 -14.25 1.27 -4.13
CA ARG A 66 -13.87 1.04 -2.72
C ARG A 66 -14.93 1.56 -1.74
N VAL A 67 -15.48 2.73 -2.02
CA VAL A 67 -16.56 3.32 -1.23
C VAL A 67 -17.85 2.51 -1.39
N GLN A 68 -18.16 2.04 -2.59
CA GLN A 68 -19.30 1.15 -2.82
C GLN A 68 -19.18 -0.17 -2.03
N ASP A 69 -17.99 -0.73 -1.89
CA ASP A 69 -17.78 -1.93 -1.06
C ASP A 69 -18.12 -1.66 0.41
N VAL A 70 -17.76 -0.47 0.93
CA VAL A 70 -18.11 -0.04 2.29
C VAL A 70 -19.62 0.13 2.45
N ILE A 71 -20.29 0.78 1.49
CA ILE A 71 -21.76 0.92 1.50
C ILE A 71 -22.41 -0.46 1.52
N THR A 72 -21.94 -1.38 0.67
CA THR A 72 -22.49 -2.74 0.56
C THR A 72 -22.35 -3.52 1.88
N ALA A 73 -21.19 -3.42 2.53
CA ALA A 73 -20.98 -4.01 3.85
C ALA A 73 -21.92 -3.39 4.90
N ALA A 74 -22.05 -2.05 4.91
CA ALA A 74 -22.91 -1.35 5.85
C ALA A 74 -24.41 -1.68 5.67
N MET A 75 -24.87 -1.94 4.44
CA MET A 75 -26.26 -2.37 4.20
C MET A 75 -26.58 -3.72 4.84
N SER A 76 -25.56 -4.57 5.02
CA SER A 76 -25.71 -5.88 5.67
C SER A 76 -25.59 -5.79 7.20
N ALA A 77 -25.24 -4.63 7.75
CA ALA A 77 -25.11 -4.44 9.18
C ALA A 77 -26.46 -4.54 9.89
N ALA A 78 -26.46 -5.21 11.04
CA ALA A 78 -27.66 -5.40 11.87
C ALA A 78 -27.69 -4.47 13.09
N GLN A 79 -26.53 -3.90 13.47
CA GLN A 79 -26.36 -3.14 14.70
C GLN A 79 -25.76 -1.75 14.43
N GLY A 80 -26.04 -0.79 15.31
CA GLY A 80 -25.54 0.57 15.19
C GLY A 80 -24.03 0.67 15.33
N GLU A 81 -23.44 -0.21 16.14
CA GLU A 81 -22.00 -0.32 16.39
C GLU A 81 -21.24 -0.70 15.11
N GLU A 82 -21.78 -1.60 14.30
CA GLU A 82 -21.19 -2.02 13.02
C GLU A 82 -21.19 -0.86 12.01
N LEU A 83 -22.26 -0.06 11.99
CA LEU A 83 -22.36 1.14 11.15
C LEU A 83 -21.37 2.22 11.62
N ALA A 84 -21.29 2.47 12.93
CA ALA A 84 -20.35 3.41 13.51
C ALA A 84 -18.89 3.02 13.19
N GLN A 85 -18.56 1.73 13.31
CA GLN A 85 -17.25 1.20 12.94
C GLN A 85 -16.97 1.38 11.44
N SER A 86 -17.98 1.18 10.58
CA SER A 86 -17.85 1.36 9.13
C SER A 86 -17.51 2.81 8.77
N VAL A 87 -18.16 3.79 9.39
CA VAL A 87 -17.86 5.22 9.18
C VAL A 87 -16.46 5.55 9.68
N ALA A 88 -16.09 5.10 10.88
CA ALA A 88 -14.77 5.36 11.44
C ALA A 88 -13.64 4.77 10.58
N GLU A 89 -13.81 3.55 10.06
CA GLU A 89 -12.83 2.93 9.17
C GLU A 89 -12.80 3.57 7.78
N LEU A 90 -13.96 4.00 7.26
CA LEU A 90 -14.01 4.76 6.01
C LEU A 90 -13.21 6.05 6.12
N ALA A 91 -13.37 6.81 7.21
CA ALA A 91 -12.64 8.06 7.42
C ALA A 91 -11.12 7.84 7.43
N LYS A 92 -10.63 6.82 8.14
CA LYS A 92 -9.20 6.45 8.16
C LYS A 92 -8.69 6.06 6.78
N LYS A 93 -9.42 5.19 6.07
CA LYS A 93 -9.07 4.74 4.73
C LYS A 93 -9.09 5.88 3.71
N ALA A 94 -10.08 6.77 3.79
CA ALA A 94 -10.18 7.95 2.93
C ALA A 94 -8.97 8.87 3.13
N ALA A 95 -8.58 9.15 4.38
CA ALA A 95 -7.38 9.93 4.66
C ALA A 95 -6.13 9.28 4.04
N TYR A 96 -5.98 7.95 4.19
CA TYR A 96 -4.89 7.21 3.55
C TYR A 96 -4.93 7.30 2.02
N TRP A 97 -6.09 7.11 1.38
CA TRP A 97 -6.21 7.18 -0.08
C TRP A 97 -5.91 8.58 -0.62
N ALA A 98 -6.39 9.63 0.03
CA ALA A 98 -6.09 11.01 -0.31
C ALA A 98 -4.57 11.28 -0.26
N ASP A 99 -3.92 10.80 0.80
CA ASP A 99 -2.48 10.93 0.99
C ASP A 99 -1.70 10.21 -0.12
N ARG A 100 -2.10 8.97 -0.46
CA ARG A 100 -1.48 8.19 -1.54
C ARG A 100 -1.65 8.82 -2.91
N GLU A 101 -2.84 9.33 -3.23
CA GLU A 101 -3.08 9.98 -4.52
C GLU A 101 -2.31 11.30 -4.64
N ARG A 102 -2.23 12.08 -3.56
CA ARG A 102 -1.44 13.32 -3.54
C ARG A 102 0.05 13.04 -3.80
N GLU A 103 0.61 12.01 -3.18
CA GLU A 103 2.00 11.58 -3.43
C GLU A 103 2.17 11.03 -4.85
N ALA A 104 1.21 10.24 -5.35
CA ALA A 104 1.25 9.72 -6.71
C ALA A 104 1.28 10.85 -7.75
N LEU A 105 0.36 11.81 -7.66
CA LEU A 105 0.35 13.00 -8.53
C LEU A 105 1.64 13.81 -8.40
N SER A 106 2.22 13.90 -7.20
CA SER A 106 3.49 14.61 -6.97
C SER A 106 4.67 14.03 -7.76
N THR A 107 4.61 12.77 -8.17
CA THR A 107 5.64 12.16 -9.02
C THR A 107 5.73 12.78 -10.41
N LEU A 108 4.68 13.46 -10.88
CA LEU A 108 4.66 14.14 -12.19
C LEU A 108 5.66 15.30 -12.27
N ARG A 109 6.15 15.81 -11.14
CA ARG A 109 7.29 16.76 -11.10
C ARG A 109 8.55 16.22 -11.75
N ARG A 110 8.68 14.89 -11.85
CA ARG A 110 9.81 14.24 -12.56
C ARG A 110 9.74 14.42 -14.07
N LEU A 111 8.55 14.67 -14.62
CA LEU A 111 8.31 14.90 -16.05
C LEU A 111 8.17 16.41 -16.36
N ASP A 112 7.59 17.17 -15.43
CA ASP A 112 7.47 18.62 -15.53
C ASP A 112 7.86 19.28 -14.19
N PRO A 113 9.11 19.74 -14.04
CA PRO A 113 9.57 20.42 -12.82
C PRO A 113 8.80 21.71 -12.49
N ALA A 114 8.13 22.33 -13.47
CA ALA A 114 7.34 23.55 -13.29
C ALA A 114 5.85 23.27 -13.02
N ALA A 115 5.50 22.02 -12.67
CA ALA A 115 4.12 21.57 -12.57
C ALA A 115 3.29 22.19 -11.44
N ASP A 116 3.90 22.86 -10.45
CA ASP A 116 3.24 23.24 -9.19
C ASP A 116 1.89 23.96 -9.39
N GLY A 117 1.77 24.82 -10.39
CA GLY A 117 0.55 25.58 -10.67
C GLY A 117 -0.66 24.73 -11.10
N TRP A 118 -0.45 23.69 -11.92
CA TRP A 118 -1.54 22.80 -12.36
C TRP A 118 -1.65 21.54 -11.50
N LEU A 119 -0.55 21.10 -10.89
CA LEU A 119 -0.50 19.94 -10.01
C LEU A 119 -1.33 20.15 -8.74
N GLY A 120 -1.25 21.33 -8.12
CA GLY A 120 -2.10 21.66 -6.96
C GLY A 120 -3.60 21.63 -7.28
N LYS A 121 -3.97 22.00 -8.52
CA LYS A 121 -5.36 21.88 -9.00
C LYS A 121 -5.77 20.41 -9.15
N ALA A 122 -4.90 19.57 -9.74
CA ALA A 122 -5.16 18.14 -9.86
C ALA A 122 -5.34 17.47 -8.49
N GLN A 123 -4.49 17.80 -7.51
CA GLN A 123 -4.61 17.30 -6.14
C GLN A 123 -5.91 17.75 -5.46
N THR A 124 -6.32 19.00 -5.67
CA THR A 124 -7.61 19.51 -5.19
C THR A 124 -8.78 18.74 -5.81
N VAL A 125 -8.75 18.50 -7.13
CA VAL A 125 -9.79 17.72 -7.83
C VAL A 125 -9.87 16.29 -7.28
N ALA A 126 -8.74 15.63 -7.05
CA ALA A 126 -8.71 14.30 -6.44
C ALA A 126 -9.32 14.29 -5.03
N ALA A 127 -8.96 15.28 -4.19
CA ALA A 127 -9.49 15.41 -2.84
C ALA A 127 -11.01 15.64 -2.83
N GLN A 128 -11.49 16.52 -3.71
CA GLN A 128 -12.93 16.80 -3.85
C GLN A 128 -13.70 15.57 -4.32
N ALA A 129 -13.17 14.82 -5.30
CA ALA A 129 -13.79 13.60 -5.79
C ALA A 129 -13.92 12.54 -4.68
N LEU A 130 -12.88 12.35 -3.87
CA LEU A 130 -12.95 11.46 -2.72
C LEU A 130 -13.94 11.96 -1.66
N GLN A 131 -13.93 13.24 -1.34
CA GLN A 131 -14.85 13.80 -0.36
C GLN A 131 -16.31 13.58 -0.77
N ALA A 132 -16.63 13.77 -2.05
CA ALA A 132 -17.98 13.52 -2.58
C ALA A 132 -18.38 12.05 -2.41
N GLU A 133 -17.48 11.11 -2.69
CA GLU A 133 -17.74 9.68 -2.48
C GLU A 133 -17.89 9.31 -0.99
N VAL A 134 -17.07 9.87 -0.11
CA VAL A 134 -17.18 9.65 1.34
C VAL A 134 -18.53 10.17 1.84
N THR A 135 -18.93 11.38 1.48
CA THR A 135 -20.23 11.94 1.85
C THR A 135 -21.38 11.08 1.33
N ARG A 136 -21.30 10.58 0.09
CA ARG A 136 -22.28 9.63 -0.45
C ARG A 136 -22.44 8.38 0.42
N ALA A 137 -21.33 7.83 0.94
CA ALA A 137 -21.38 6.68 1.84
C ALA A 137 -21.89 7.02 3.24
N GLU A 138 -21.50 8.15 3.81
CA GLU A 138 -22.01 8.64 5.09
C GLU A 138 -23.53 8.82 5.05
N ASP A 139 -24.06 9.43 3.98
CA ASP A 139 -25.49 9.58 3.77
C ASP A 139 -26.21 8.23 3.67
N ALA A 140 -25.67 7.28 2.90
CA ALA A 140 -26.23 5.94 2.78
C ALA A 140 -26.23 5.18 4.12
N ILE A 141 -25.16 5.32 4.90
CA ILE A 141 -25.04 4.71 6.24
C ILE A 141 -26.03 5.37 7.21
N ALA A 142 -26.22 6.68 7.14
CA ALA A 142 -27.19 7.41 7.97
C ALA A 142 -28.64 7.01 7.66
N GLU A 143 -28.98 6.79 6.38
CA GLU A 143 -30.27 6.22 5.99
C GLU A 143 -30.48 4.81 6.58
N ARG A 144 -29.45 3.96 6.52
CA ARG A 144 -29.49 2.63 7.12
C ARG A 144 -29.65 2.67 8.64
N ALA A 145 -28.97 3.58 9.32
CA ALA A 145 -29.11 3.78 10.76
C ALA A 145 -30.55 4.16 11.14
N ARG A 146 -31.16 5.10 10.39
CA ARG A 146 -32.57 5.46 10.56
C ARG A 146 -33.52 4.29 10.33
N ALA A 147 -33.25 3.44 9.33
CA ALA A 147 -34.04 2.23 9.09
C ALA A 147 -33.95 1.21 10.24
N LEU A 148 -32.87 1.25 11.04
CA LEU A 148 -32.71 0.47 12.27
C LEU A 148 -33.29 1.16 13.52
N GLY A 149 -33.92 2.33 13.37
CA GLY A 149 -34.49 3.11 14.48
C GLY A 149 -33.45 3.87 15.30
N LEU A 150 -32.27 4.14 14.74
CA LEU A 150 -31.20 4.89 15.40
C LEU A 150 -31.19 6.36 14.94
N ASP A 151 -31.42 7.28 15.86
CA ASP A 151 -31.30 8.73 15.60
C ASP A 151 -29.83 9.19 15.50
N LYS A 152 -28.93 8.48 16.19
CA LYS A 152 -27.49 8.72 16.19
C LYS A 152 -26.73 7.40 16.24
N LEU A 153 -25.61 7.34 15.53
CA LEU A 153 -24.69 6.23 15.64
C LEU A 153 -23.99 6.25 17.02
N PRO A 154 -23.77 5.09 17.64
CA PRO A 154 -23.00 5.01 18.88
C PRO A 154 -21.56 5.47 18.65
N ALA A 155 -20.91 5.93 19.71
CA ALA A 155 -19.49 6.24 19.66
C ALA A 155 -18.69 4.94 19.51
N VAL A 156 -17.70 4.93 18.61
CA VAL A 156 -16.74 3.83 18.51
C VAL A 156 -15.77 3.95 19.70
N PRO A 157 -15.73 2.97 20.62
CA PRO A 157 -14.81 3.02 21.74
C PRO A 157 -13.37 2.95 21.23
N ALA A 158 -12.51 3.83 21.74
CA ALA A 158 -11.07 3.72 21.49
C ALA A 158 -10.52 2.56 22.30
N SER A 159 -9.94 1.56 21.62
CA SER A 159 -9.19 0.51 22.31
C SER A 159 -7.84 1.07 22.78
N PRO A 160 -7.43 0.81 24.03
CA PRO A 160 -6.09 1.16 24.47
C PRO A 160 -5.05 0.38 23.66
N PRO A 161 -3.85 0.94 23.43
CA PRO A 161 -2.79 0.24 22.73
C PRO A 161 -2.42 -1.06 23.45
N ASP A 162 -2.18 -2.12 22.69
CA ASP A 162 -1.63 -3.35 23.26
C ASP A 162 -0.12 -3.23 23.54
N ALA A 163 0.45 -4.21 24.25
CA ALA A 163 1.87 -4.22 24.62
C ALA A 163 2.83 -4.20 23.42
N TRP A 164 2.40 -4.67 22.25
CA TRP A 164 3.18 -4.63 21.02
C TRP A 164 3.07 -3.28 20.32
N GLU A 165 1.90 -2.65 20.35
CA GLU A 165 1.68 -1.29 19.87
C GLU A 165 2.48 -0.26 20.66
N GLU A 166 2.55 -0.41 21.99
CA GLU A 166 3.41 0.40 22.84
C GLU A 166 4.90 0.24 22.48
N GLN A 167 5.34 -0.98 22.17
CA GLN A 167 6.71 -1.24 21.72
C GLN A 167 6.96 -0.65 20.33
N ALA A 168 6.02 -0.82 19.40
CA ALA A 168 6.13 -0.30 18.05
C ALA A 168 6.19 1.23 18.02
N ALA A 169 5.44 1.92 18.89
CA ALA A 169 5.46 3.37 19.00
C ALA A 169 6.85 3.94 19.38
N ARG A 170 7.73 3.13 19.99
CA ARG A 170 9.09 3.52 20.42
C ARG A 170 10.16 3.25 19.37
N ILE A 171 9.83 2.55 18.28
CA ILE A 171 10.79 2.14 17.25
C ILE A 171 10.66 3.10 16.07
N VAL A 172 11.70 3.88 15.76
CA VAL A 172 11.75 4.75 14.57
C VAL A 172 12.80 4.19 13.59
N PRO A 173 12.39 3.30 12.67
CA PRO A 173 13.34 2.54 11.88
C PRO A 173 13.98 3.38 10.77
N THR A 174 15.30 3.42 10.73
CA THR A 174 16.10 4.07 9.67
C THR A 174 16.80 3.01 8.82
N ARG A 175 16.43 2.93 7.54
CA ARG A 175 17.04 2.00 6.59
C ARG A 175 18.48 2.40 6.27
N LYS A 176 19.40 1.43 6.28
CA LYS A 176 20.79 1.62 5.84
C LYS A 176 20.99 1.50 4.34
N PHE A 177 20.11 0.76 3.66
CA PHE A 177 20.22 0.46 2.24
C PHE A 177 18.94 0.84 1.49
N PRO A 178 19.05 1.31 0.23
CA PRO A 178 17.90 1.47 -0.62
C PRO A 178 17.35 0.11 -1.06
N GLY A 179 16.03 -0.02 -1.14
CA GLY A 179 15.35 -1.21 -1.65
C GLY A 179 14.98 -2.25 -0.58
N PRO A 180 14.41 -3.39 -1.02
CA PRO A 180 14.06 -4.51 -0.16
C PRO A 180 15.28 -5.16 0.48
N ILE A 181 15.11 -5.73 1.68
CA ILE A 181 16.17 -6.45 2.39
C ILE A 181 15.90 -7.96 2.30
N PRO A 182 16.71 -8.75 1.56
CA PRO A 182 16.53 -10.19 1.45
C PRO A 182 17.06 -10.89 2.71
N VAL A 183 16.32 -10.82 3.81
CA VAL A 183 16.75 -11.30 5.14
C VAL A 183 17.28 -12.73 5.13
N ALA A 184 16.71 -13.61 4.28
CA ALA A 184 17.15 -14.99 4.13
C ALA A 184 18.65 -15.11 3.81
N GLU A 185 19.20 -14.18 3.03
CA GLU A 185 20.62 -14.16 2.66
C GLU A 185 21.55 -13.81 3.83
N TYR A 186 21.01 -13.23 4.91
CA TYR A 186 21.77 -12.79 6.08
C TYR A 186 21.65 -13.73 7.28
N LEU A 187 20.69 -14.67 7.26
CA LEU A 187 20.45 -15.58 8.38
C LEU A 187 21.66 -16.45 8.73
N HIS A 188 22.55 -16.74 7.76
CA HIS A 188 23.77 -17.51 7.98
C HIS A 188 24.73 -16.87 9.00
N ARG A 189 24.57 -15.57 9.30
CA ARG A 189 25.36 -14.84 10.32
C ARG A 189 24.93 -15.19 11.75
N LEU A 190 23.78 -15.85 11.93
CA LEU A 190 23.23 -16.20 13.23
C LEU A 190 23.53 -17.68 13.59
N PRO A 191 23.68 -17.99 14.90
CA PRO A 191 23.77 -19.36 15.38
C PRO A 191 22.61 -20.25 14.90
N PHE A 192 22.81 -21.56 14.87
CA PHE A 192 21.81 -22.52 14.39
C PHE A 192 20.51 -22.43 15.20
N GLU A 193 20.62 -22.36 16.52
CA GLU A 193 19.50 -22.28 17.45
C GLU A 193 18.65 -21.04 17.16
N ARG A 194 19.32 -19.90 16.97
CA ARG A 194 18.65 -18.63 16.64
C ARG A 194 17.94 -18.68 15.28
N ARG A 195 18.52 -19.37 14.29
CA ARG A 195 17.87 -19.59 12.99
C ARG A 195 16.61 -20.44 13.11
N GLU A 196 16.62 -21.47 13.95
CA GLU A 196 15.45 -22.32 14.20
C GLU A 196 14.35 -21.55 14.95
N GLU A 197 14.70 -20.70 15.92
CA GLU A 197 13.74 -19.80 16.57
C GLU A 197 13.05 -18.86 15.57
N ILE A 198 13.84 -18.24 14.67
CA ILE A 198 13.31 -17.35 13.62
C ILE A 198 12.39 -18.12 12.69
N ARG A 199 12.75 -19.36 12.31
CA ARG A 199 11.91 -20.20 11.46
C ARG A 199 10.58 -20.52 12.15
N ALA A 200 10.61 -20.96 13.41
CA ALA A 200 9.42 -21.27 14.19
C ALA A 200 8.53 -20.03 14.41
N TRP A 201 9.14 -18.86 14.63
CA TRP A 201 8.41 -17.59 14.70
C TRP A 201 7.76 -17.21 13.36
N GLN A 202 8.48 -17.28 12.23
CA GLN A 202 7.90 -17.01 10.92
C GLN A 202 6.73 -17.95 10.57
N GLU A 203 6.81 -19.23 10.96
CA GLU A 203 5.75 -20.20 10.72
C GLU A 203 4.46 -19.86 11.51
N ARG A 204 4.59 -19.25 12.70
CA ARG A 204 3.46 -18.72 13.47
C ARG A 204 2.83 -17.48 12.83
N HIS A 205 3.62 -16.69 12.10
CA HIS A 205 3.20 -15.44 11.45
C HIS A 205 3.17 -15.56 9.92
N LYS A 206 2.42 -16.53 9.38
CA LYS A 206 2.37 -16.82 7.92
C LYS A 206 2.03 -15.62 7.05
N VAL A 207 1.23 -14.69 7.59
CA VAL A 207 0.79 -13.46 6.92
C VAL A 207 1.86 -12.35 6.96
N GLY A 208 2.82 -12.44 7.89
CA GLY A 208 3.82 -11.40 8.15
C GLY A 208 4.78 -11.14 6.98
N ARG A 209 5.06 -12.15 6.13
CA ARG A 209 6.01 -11.97 5.02
C ARG A 209 5.61 -10.86 4.05
N GLU A 210 4.34 -10.77 3.67
CA GLU A 210 3.87 -9.70 2.78
C GLU A 210 3.98 -8.33 3.44
N MET A 211 3.65 -8.25 4.73
CA MET A 211 3.75 -7.03 5.53
C MET A 211 5.19 -6.53 5.68
N SER A 212 6.16 -7.44 5.75
CA SER A 212 7.57 -7.10 5.95
C SER A 212 8.12 -6.17 4.87
N LEU A 213 7.75 -6.43 3.60
CA LEU A 213 8.17 -5.63 2.46
C LEU A 213 7.51 -4.25 2.47
N LEU A 214 6.19 -4.20 2.69
CA LEU A 214 5.45 -2.94 2.76
C LEU A 214 5.96 -2.07 3.91
N ALA A 215 6.24 -2.67 5.08
CA ALA A 215 6.77 -1.96 6.23
C ALA A 215 8.15 -1.36 5.95
N LEU A 216 9.02 -2.05 5.20
CA LEU A 216 10.31 -1.49 4.75
C LEU A 216 10.12 -0.28 3.84
N TYR A 217 9.12 -0.28 2.95
CA TYR A 217 8.85 0.88 2.09
C TYR A 217 8.37 2.10 2.88
N TRP A 218 7.64 1.87 3.98
CA TRP A 218 7.21 2.92 4.89
C TRP A 218 8.28 3.38 5.91
N ALA A 219 9.37 2.62 6.07
CA ALA A 219 10.48 2.97 6.95
C ALA A 219 11.35 4.08 6.35
N ASP A 220 11.05 5.33 6.72
CA ASP A 220 11.69 6.54 6.23
C ASP A 220 12.60 7.23 7.27
N GLY A 221 12.81 6.60 8.43
CA GLY A 221 13.57 7.18 9.54
C GLY A 221 12.84 8.27 10.32
N LYS A 222 11.56 8.55 10.01
CA LYS A 222 10.73 9.55 10.70
C LYS A 222 9.52 8.93 11.36
N ARG A 223 8.82 8.04 10.65
CA ARG A 223 7.65 7.33 11.18
C ARG A 223 8.08 6.30 12.19
N ASN A 224 7.34 6.19 13.29
CA ASN A 224 7.50 5.05 14.19
C ASN A 224 6.84 3.79 13.62
N LEU A 225 7.17 2.64 14.19
CA LEU A 225 6.70 1.35 13.69
C LEU A 225 5.18 1.17 13.87
N LEU A 226 4.55 1.87 14.82
CA LEU A 226 3.10 1.84 15.00
C LEU A 226 2.38 2.55 13.84
N GLU A 227 2.89 3.72 13.42
CA GLU A 227 2.41 4.44 12.24
C GLU A 227 2.63 3.62 10.97
N ILE A 228 3.82 3.02 10.82
CA ILE A 228 4.12 2.12 9.70
C ILE A 228 3.15 0.94 9.67
N ALA A 229 2.92 0.29 10.80
CA ALA A 229 1.96 -0.81 10.90
C ALA A 229 0.54 -0.37 10.53
N HIS A 230 0.17 0.89 10.79
CA HIS A 230 -1.16 1.42 10.44
C HIS A 230 -1.27 1.60 8.92
N LEU A 231 -0.24 2.16 8.28
CA LEU A 231 -0.17 2.31 6.84
C LEU A 231 -0.18 0.97 6.11
N VAL A 232 0.58 -0.02 6.61
CA VAL A 232 0.56 -1.40 6.07
C VAL A 232 -0.82 -2.02 6.18
N ALA A 233 -1.55 -1.79 7.28
CA ALA A 233 -2.91 -2.28 7.43
C ALA A 233 -3.89 -1.60 6.46
N MET A 234 -3.73 -0.29 6.21
CA MET A 234 -4.54 0.42 5.22
C MET A 234 -4.26 -0.05 3.78
N GLU A 235 -3.04 -0.48 3.49
CA GLU A 235 -2.62 -0.94 2.16
C GLU A 235 -3.00 -2.40 1.88
N SER A 236 -2.78 -3.28 2.85
CA SER A 236 -2.92 -4.74 2.68
C SER A 236 -4.18 -5.34 3.30
N GLY A 237 -4.87 -4.59 4.16
CA GLY A 237 -5.97 -5.10 4.99
C GLY A 237 -5.51 -6.04 6.11
N ARG A 238 -4.20 -6.15 6.38
CA ARG A 238 -3.60 -7.09 7.33
C ARG A 238 -2.82 -6.34 8.42
N ARG A 239 -2.93 -6.81 9.66
CA ARG A 239 -2.27 -6.23 10.84
C ARG A 239 -1.68 -7.35 11.70
N ASP A 240 -0.40 -7.21 12.01
CA ASP A 240 0.36 -8.09 12.88
C ASP A 240 1.52 -7.29 13.50
N THR A 241 1.21 -6.52 14.54
CA THR A 241 2.18 -5.61 15.18
C THR A 241 3.32 -6.39 15.84
N GLU A 242 3.02 -7.56 16.43
CA GLU A 242 4.02 -8.46 17.02
C GLU A 242 5.04 -8.90 15.96
N PHE A 243 4.56 -9.36 14.81
CA PHE A 243 5.44 -9.74 13.71
C PHE A 243 6.33 -8.56 13.28
N LEU A 244 5.77 -7.37 13.09
CA LEU A 244 6.55 -6.21 12.66
C LEU A 244 7.63 -5.84 13.69
N VAL A 245 7.30 -5.84 14.99
CA VAL A 245 8.29 -5.59 16.04
C VAL A 245 9.41 -6.63 16.00
N GLY A 246 9.08 -7.91 15.89
CA GLY A 246 10.06 -8.99 15.77
C GLY A 246 10.93 -8.86 14.52
N TYR A 247 10.32 -8.52 13.39
CA TYR A 247 11.00 -8.36 12.10
C TYR A 247 12.02 -7.22 12.14
N PHE A 248 11.63 -6.02 12.60
CA PHE A 248 12.55 -4.89 12.67
C PHE A 248 13.67 -5.11 13.70
N ARG A 249 13.41 -5.81 14.80
CA ARG A 249 14.45 -6.23 15.75
C ARG A 249 15.47 -7.18 15.11
N LEU A 250 15.00 -8.15 14.33
CA LEU A 250 15.87 -9.06 13.58
C LEU A 250 16.73 -8.30 12.56
N LEU A 251 16.16 -7.33 11.84
CA LEU A 251 16.92 -6.48 10.92
C LEU A 251 18.01 -5.68 11.65
N ARG A 252 17.70 -5.18 12.86
CA ARG A 252 18.68 -4.48 13.70
C ARG A 252 19.77 -5.43 14.22
N GLU A 253 19.40 -6.63 14.66
CA GLU A 253 20.34 -7.69 15.09
C GLU A 253 21.33 -8.05 13.98
N LEU A 254 20.87 -8.09 12.73
CA LEU A 254 21.69 -8.35 11.53
C LEU A 254 22.44 -7.12 10.98
N ASP A 255 22.34 -5.98 11.67
CA ASP A 255 22.94 -4.70 11.29
C ASP A 255 22.45 -4.13 9.94
N LEU A 256 21.24 -4.51 9.50
CA LEU A 256 20.64 -4.11 8.22
C LEU A 256 19.78 -2.84 8.33
N LEU A 257 19.44 -2.45 9.56
CA LEU A 257 18.58 -1.33 9.89
C LEU A 257 18.94 -0.79 11.29
N SER A 258 18.67 0.49 11.58
CA SER A 258 18.94 1.09 12.91
C SER A 258 17.72 1.74 13.56
N PHE A 259 17.63 1.63 14.90
CA PHE A 259 16.77 2.37 15.84
C PHE A 259 17.12 2.03 17.29
#